data_AF-A0A8H8TWF2-F1
#
_entry.id   AF-A0A8H8TWF2-F1
#
_cell.length_a   1.000
_cell.length_b   1.000
_cell.length_c   1.000
_cell.angle_alpha   90.00
_cell.angle_beta   90.00
_cell.angle_gamma   90.00
#
_symmetry.space_group_name_H-M   'P 1'
#
loop_
_entity.id
_entity.type
_entity.pdbx_description
1 polymer ?
#
loop_
_entity_poly.entity_id
_entity_poly.type
_entity_poly.pdbx_seq_one_letter_code
_entity_poly.pdbx_strand_id
1 'polypeptide(L)'
;MGDARAQLDNLAWDKNDEAWEISQKRLRRRDTCELAASLAGQKFGRKATFGPPLIIGGYNILYKVQVEGMASDVYVRLPCPNWVQFPIEKTLQEGATARYVEQHTQIPVPKIFYYGEKSDLGPFMILQHVENHGLMVNRIKMPNPDPDVTSVLDPNISETVLSNFYGKAARCLLQISRLSFDRIGSLSENDDNTFSITGRPLSKNMNDMLQLANIPRAVLPPENKTYSTTDEWYVALAEMHMAQLIFQHNDLVTTEDDCRNKYVARQLFRRLAKDHRLSSFGFANDGWSAQSKSWSSQLSRAPSNLRSFRLWADDFRPGNILIDDSDDIVAVIDWELTYAGPTQFMLDCPWWLLLEVPESWKPDIDDWTKVYDIRLQTWLSAMEKVEKDIGSETLPFFLSTHMRESWETGRFWLNYAAKNSWAFDTVFWKYLDEKFFGTREEDIPKDDLWRTRVNLLSEKERAAMETFVEWKMEDKKERILVDWDPEEAKQRLSEALFD
;
A
#
# COMPACT_ATOMS: atom_id res chain seq x y z
N MET A 1 22.79 1.47 15.77
CA MET A 1 21.68 1.40 14.79
C MET A 1 20.50 2.10 15.42
N GLY A 2 20.22 3.34 14.97
CA GLY A 2 19.10 4.14 15.46
C GLY A 2 17.80 3.66 14.83
N ASP A 3 16.73 3.73 15.62
CA ASP A 3 15.39 3.22 15.38
C ASP A 3 14.89 3.61 13.97
N ALA A 4 14.71 2.62 13.08
CA ALA A 4 14.08 2.84 11.76
C ALA A 4 12.56 3.01 11.88
N ARG A 5 12.04 3.11 13.12
CA ARG A 5 10.61 3.27 13.41
C ARG A 5 10.02 4.47 12.70
N ALA A 6 8.85 4.24 12.14
CA ALA A 6 7.98 5.28 11.61
C ALA A 6 7.79 6.41 12.64
N GLN A 7 8.14 7.63 12.25
CA GLN A 7 7.88 8.84 13.03
C GLN A 7 6.43 9.29 12.82
N LEU A 8 5.52 8.64 13.55
CA LEU A 8 4.09 8.98 13.57
C LEU A 8 3.85 10.26 14.38
N ASP A 9 2.79 11.00 14.08
CA ASP A 9 2.30 12.05 14.98
C ASP A 9 1.65 11.38 16.19
N ASN A 10 2.36 11.33 17.32
CA ASN A 10 1.89 10.58 18.49
C ASN A 10 0.57 11.15 19.03
N LEU A 11 0.34 12.47 18.90
CA LEU A 11 -0.91 13.07 19.35
C LEU A 11 -2.09 12.67 18.45
N ALA A 12 -1.86 12.59 17.13
CA ALA A 12 -2.84 12.06 16.20
C ALA A 12 -3.10 10.57 16.49
N TRP A 13 -2.04 9.80 16.76
CA TRP A 13 -2.15 8.38 17.10
C TRP A 13 -3.00 8.15 18.35
N ASP A 14 -2.70 8.83 19.45
CA ASP A 14 -3.46 8.73 20.71
C ASP A 14 -4.94 9.05 20.51
N LYS A 15 -5.25 10.15 19.81
CA LYS A 15 -6.64 10.55 19.51
C LYS A 15 -7.38 9.48 18.72
N ASN A 16 -6.73 8.88 17.73
CA ASN A 16 -7.35 7.83 16.91
C ASN A 16 -7.54 6.53 17.70
N ASP A 17 -6.61 6.19 18.60
CA ASP A 17 -6.73 4.99 19.43
C ASP A 17 -7.89 5.12 20.43
N GLU A 18 -8.04 6.28 21.09
CA GLU A 18 -9.20 6.57 21.93
C GLU A 18 -10.53 6.50 21.14
N ALA A 19 -10.57 7.13 19.95
CA ALA A 19 -11.75 7.08 19.09
C ALA A 19 -12.07 5.66 18.62
N TRP A 20 -11.04 4.83 18.43
CA TRP A 20 -11.17 3.44 18.04
C TRP A 20 -11.73 2.58 19.16
N GLU A 21 -11.23 2.71 20.39
CA GLU A 21 -11.78 1.99 21.55
C GLU A 21 -13.28 2.25 21.74
N ILE A 22 -13.70 3.51 21.59
CA ILE A 22 -15.11 3.91 21.67
C ILE A 22 -15.91 3.26 20.53
N SER A 23 -15.37 3.29 19.31
CA SER A 23 -16.01 2.72 18.12
C SER A 23 -16.18 1.21 18.24
N GLN A 24 -15.14 0.49 18.68
CA GLN A 24 -15.22 -0.95 18.92
C GLN A 24 -16.31 -1.32 19.93
N LYS A 25 -16.39 -0.61 21.06
CA LYS A 25 -17.43 -0.84 22.09
C LYS A 25 -18.83 -0.68 21.49
N ARG A 26 -19.04 0.36 20.67
CA ARG A 26 -20.33 0.60 19.98
C ARG A 26 -20.65 -0.49 18.95
N LEU A 27 -19.68 -0.89 18.15
CA LEU A 27 -19.86 -1.88 17.08
C LEU A 27 -20.17 -3.28 17.62
N ARG A 28 -19.71 -3.62 18.83
CA ARG A 28 -20.01 -4.90 19.49
C ARG A 28 -21.38 -4.95 20.16
N ARG A 29 -22.12 -3.84 20.22
CA ARG A 29 -23.43 -3.81 20.87
C ARG A 29 -24.43 -4.66 20.10
N ARG A 30 -25.34 -5.28 20.86
CA ARG A 30 -26.38 -6.16 20.32
C ARG A 30 -27.30 -5.48 19.31
N ASP A 31 -27.66 -4.22 19.55
CA ASP A 31 -28.47 -3.42 18.62
C ASP A 31 -27.76 -3.22 17.27
N THR A 32 -26.44 -2.96 17.27
CA THR A 32 -25.65 -2.90 16.03
C THR A 32 -25.65 -4.23 15.28
N CYS A 33 -25.48 -5.36 15.98
CA CYS A 33 -25.56 -6.69 15.38
C CYS A 33 -26.95 -6.99 14.77
N GLU A 34 -28.02 -6.59 15.46
CA GLU A 34 -29.41 -6.75 15.01
C GLU A 34 -29.72 -5.87 13.80
N LEU A 35 -29.15 -4.66 13.73
CA LEU A 35 -29.22 -3.79 12.55
C LEU A 35 -28.49 -4.41 11.35
N ALA A 36 -27.31 -5.00 11.55
CA ALA A 36 -26.57 -5.67 10.47
C ALA A 36 -27.38 -6.85 9.91
N ALA A 37 -27.98 -7.67 10.78
CA ALA A 37 -28.88 -8.73 10.36
C ALA A 37 -30.12 -8.18 9.63
N SER A 38 -30.72 -7.10 10.13
CA SER A 38 -31.86 -6.44 9.49
C SER A 38 -31.53 -5.93 8.09
N LEU A 39 -30.35 -5.33 7.90
CA LEU A 39 -29.87 -4.88 6.59
C LEU A 39 -29.78 -6.05 5.60
N ALA A 40 -29.19 -7.17 5.99
CA ALA A 40 -29.16 -8.37 5.14
C ALA A 40 -30.57 -8.89 4.84
N GLY A 41 -31.43 -8.98 5.86
CA GLY A 41 -32.81 -9.42 5.69
C GLY A 41 -33.61 -8.55 4.72
N GLN A 42 -33.45 -7.22 4.80
CA GLN A 42 -34.05 -6.28 3.85
C GLN A 42 -33.53 -6.48 2.42
N LYS A 43 -32.20 -6.62 2.24
CA LYS A 43 -31.60 -6.78 0.91
C LYS A 43 -32.01 -8.08 0.22
N PHE A 44 -32.12 -9.17 0.98
CA PHE A 44 -32.56 -10.46 0.45
C PHE A 44 -34.09 -10.64 0.46
N GLY A 45 -34.85 -9.78 1.13
CA GLY A 45 -36.30 -9.93 1.31
C GLY A 45 -36.68 -11.16 2.14
N ARG A 46 -35.83 -11.54 3.11
CA ARG A 46 -35.97 -12.76 3.92
C ARG A 46 -35.66 -12.49 5.38
N LYS A 47 -36.09 -13.39 6.28
CA LYS A 47 -35.67 -13.32 7.67
C LYS A 47 -34.17 -13.55 7.77
N ALA A 48 -33.50 -12.70 8.56
CA ALA A 48 -32.07 -12.79 8.79
C ALA A 48 -31.77 -12.65 10.29
N THR A 49 -30.81 -13.43 10.77
CA THR A 49 -30.40 -13.44 12.18
C THR A 49 -28.89 -13.38 12.28
N PHE A 50 -28.39 -12.53 13.18
CA PHE A 50 -26.96 -12.47 13.49
C PHE A 50 -26.50 -13.80 14.10
N GLY A 51 -25.35 -14.28 13.65
CA GLY A 51 -24.64 -15.43 14.21
C GLY A 51 -23.20 -15.06 14.59
N PRO A 52 -22.62 -15.64 15.64
CA PRO A 52 -21.18 -15.53 15.89
C PRO A 52 -20.37 -16.35 14.85
N PRO A 53 -19.09 -16.00 14.60
CA PRO A 53 -18.34 -14.91 15.23
C PRO A 53 -18.59 -13.54 14.59
N LEU A 54 -18.33 -12.49 15.36
CA LEU A 54 -18.08 -11.13 14.86
C LEU A 54 -16.57 -10.96 14.73
N ILE A 55 -16.12 -10.50 13.55
CA ILE A 55 -14.69 -10.37 13.23
C ILE A 55 -14.37 -8.88 13.12
N ILE A 56 -13.35 -8.42 13.85
CA ILE A 56 -12.81 -7.07 13.72
C ILE A 56 -11.43 -7.18 13.08
N GLY A 57 -11.30 -6.63 11.87
CA GLY A 57 -10.02 -6.48 11.17
C GLY A 57 -9.44 -5.08 11.34
N GLY A 58 -8.41 -4.74 10.55
CA GLY A 58 -7.75 -3.44 10.61
C GLY A 58 -8.67 -2.27 10.20
N TYR A 59 -9.36 -2.40 9.06
CA TYR A 59 -10.22 -1.33 8.52
C TYR A 59 -11.71 -1.67 8.53
N ASN A 60 -12.10 -2.91 8.82
CA ASN A 60 -13.50 -3.32 8.71
C ASN A 60 -13.92 -4.26 9.84
N ILE A 61 -15.22 -4.27 10.07
CA ILE A 61 -15.90 -5.23 10.94
C ILE A 61 -16.85 -6.09 10.09
N LEU A 62 -16.90 -7.38 10.39
CA LEU A 62 -17.76 -8.35 9.72
C LEU A 62 -18.72 -8.98 10.72
N TYR A 63 -20.01 -8.91 10.41
CA TYR A 63 -21.09 -9.57 11.14
C TYR A 63 -21.53 -10.80 10.35
N LYS A 64 -21.38 -12.00 10.91
CA LYS A 64 -21.93 -13.21 10.29
C LYS A 64 -23.45 -13.19 10.45
N VAL A 65 -24.18 -13.39 9.36
CA VAL A 65 -25.63 -13.35 9.32
C VAL A 65 -26.14 -14.58 8.59
N GLN A 66 -27.09 -15.26 9.23
CA GLN A 66 -27.83 -16.38 8.67
C GLN A 66 -29.08 -15.82 7.99
N VAL A 67 -29.24 -16.08 6.70
CA VAL A 67 -30.40 -15.63 5.92
C VAL A 67 -31.23 -16.85 5.54
N GLU A 68 -32.52 -16.83 5.83
CA GLU A 68 -33.42 -17.96 5.63
C GLU A 68 -33.38 -18.46 4.17
N GLY A 69 -33.24 -19.78 4.00
CA GLY A 69 -33.23 -20.43 2.69
C GLY A 69 -32.01 -20.11 1.81
N MET A 70 -30.94 -19.52 2.36
CA MET A 70 -29.63 -19.46 1.69
C MET A 70 -28.79 -20.70 2.03
N ALA A 71 -27.95 -21.13 1.09
CA ALA A 71 -27.12 -22.33 1.25
C ALA A 71 -25.91 -22.09 2.19
N SER A 72 -25.46 -20.85 2.31
CA SER A 72 -24.38 -20.44 3.19
C SER A 72 -24.75 -19.15 3.91
N ASP A 73 -24.14 -18.93 5.06
CA ASP A 73 -24.19 -17.65 5.75
C ASP A 73 -23.59 -16.53 4.88
N VAL A 74 -23.87 -15.28 5.27
CA VAL A 74 -23.27 -14.09 4.66
C VAL A 74 -22.55 -13.28 5.72
N TYR A 75 -21.55 -12.51 5.30
CA TYR A 75 -21.00 -11.43 6.11
C TYR A 75 -21.61 -10.10 5.69
N VAL A 76 -22.05 -9.32 6.67
CA VAL A 76 -22.24 -7.88 6.51
C VAL A 76 -20.94 -7.20 6.95
N ARG A 77 -20.22 -6.63 6.00
CA ARG A 77 -18.93 -5.96 6.19
C ARG A 77 -19.14 -4.45 6.17
N LEU A 78 -18.67 -3.77 7.21
CA LEU A 78 -18.74 -2.32 7.37
C LEU A 78 -17.34 -1.74 7.61
N PRO A 79 -17.02 -0.56 7.08
CA PRO A 79 -15.79 0.13 7.44
C PRO A 79 -15.82 0.56 8.90
N CYS A 80 -14.68 0.46 9.58
CA CYS A 80 -14.50 0.88 10.95
C CYS A 80 -14.59 2.41 11.05
N PRO A 81 -15.57 2.96 11.81
CA PRO A 81 -15.69 4.40 12.02
C PRO A 81 -14.41 4.97 12.65
N ASN A 82 -14.08 6.21 12.30
CA ASN A 82 -12.90 6.97 12.77
C ASN A 82 -11.54 6.40 12.36
N TRP A 83 -11.44 5.11 12.01
CA TRP A 83 -10.22 4.48 11.50
C TRP A 83 -10.09 4.62 9.98
N VAL A 84 -11.20 4.38 9.27
CA VAL A 84 -11.27 4.53 7.81
C VAL A 84 -11.60 5.98 7.45
N GLN A 85 -10.70 6.61 6.70
CA GLN A 85 -10.82 8.02 6.33
C GLN A 85 -11.67 8.23 5.06
N PHE A 86 -11.82 7.18 4.24
CA PHE A 86 -12.59 7.22 2.99
C PHE A 86 -13.65 6.11 2.93
N PRO A 87 -14.60 6.04 3.88
CA PRO A 87 -15.44 4.86 4.06
C PRO A 87 -16.35 4.57 2.86
N ILE A 88 -16.83 5.60 2.15
CA ILE A 88 -17.67 5.41 0.96
C ILE A 88 -16.81 4.98 -0.24
N GLU A 89 -15.81 5.79 -0.62
CA GLU A 89 -14.90 5.49 -1.76
C GLU A 89 -14.31 4.09 -1.63
N LYS A 90 -13.72 3.77 -0.47
CA LYS A 90 -13.10 2.47 -0.20
C LYS A 90 -14.09 1.31 -0.38
N THR A 91 -15.28 1.39 0.21
CA THR A 91 -16.25 0.30 0.18
C THR A 91 -16.81 0.05 -1.22
N LEU A 92 -17.10 1.12 -1.98
CA LEU A 92 -17.58 0.98 -3.36
C LEU A 92 -16.49 0.40 -4.27
N GLN A 93 -15.25 0.88 -4.14
CA GLN A 93 -14.11 0.42 -4.93
C GLN A 93 -13.73 -1.03 -4.60
N GLU A 94 -13.81 -1.43 -3.33
CA GLU A 94 -13.60 -2.82 -2.90
C GLU A 94 -14.65 -3.77 -3.51
N GLY A 95 -15.94 -3.38 -3.45
CA GLY A 95 -17.03 -4.15 -4.06
C GLY A 95 -16.87 -4.32 -5.58
N ALA A 96 -16.57 -3.22 -6.28
CA ALA A 96 -16.32 -3.23 -7.72
C ALA A 96 -15.09 -4.08 -8.07
N THR A 97 -13.99 -3.94 -7.34
CA THR A 97 -12.75 -4.70 -7.60
C THR A 97 -12.95 -6.19 -7.36
N ALA A 98 -13.57 -6.59 -6.25
CA ALA A 98 -13.83 -7.99 -5.94
C ALA A 98 -14.68 -8.66 -7.04
N ARG A 99 -15.75 -8.00 -7.50
CA ARG A 99 -16.57 -8.49 -8.62
C ARG A 99 -15.80 -8.54 -9.93
N TYR A 100 -14.97 -7.53 -10.22
CA TYR A 100 -14.15 -7.53 -11.43
C TYR A 100 -13.17 -8.71 -11.44
N VAL A 101 -12.49 -8.98 -10.33
CA VAL A 101 -11.55 -10.11 -10.19
C VAL A 101 -12.28 -11.44 -10.31
N GLU A 102 -13.44 -11.60 -9.66
CA GLU A 102 -14.29 -12.80 -9.76
C GLU A 102 -14.68 -13.09 -11.22
N GLN A 103 -15.01 -12.06 -12.00
CA GLN A 103 -15.47 -12.21 -13.39
C GLN A 103 -14.36 -12.46 -14.41
N HIS A 104 -13.13 -11.99 -14.13
CA HIS A 104 -12.03 -11.97 -15.11
C HIS A 104 -10.88 -12.91 -14.76
N THR A 105 -10.97 -13.63 -13.64
CA THR A 105 -9.93 -14.56 -13.20
C THR A 105 -10.53 -15.87 -12.69
N GLN A 106 -9.68 -16.85 -12.42
CA GLN A 106 -10.02 -18.08 -11.69
C GLN A 106 -9.62 -17.99 -10.22
N ILE A 107 -9.30 -16.79 -9.72
CA ILE A 107 -9.02 -16.57 -8.30
C ILE A 107 -10.36 -16.75 -7.57
N PRO A 108 -10.44 -17.65 -6.57
CA PRO A 108 -11.64 -17.75 -5.78
C PRO A 108 -11.80 -16.46 -4.96
N VAL A 109 -12.88 -15.73 -5.17
CA VAL A 109 -13.23 -14.51 -4.43
C VAL A 109 -14.60 -14.76 -3.80
N PRO A 110 -14.84 -14.38 -2.52
CA PRO A 110 -16.17 -14.51 -1.94
C PRO A 110 -17.18 -13.72 -2.76
N LYS A 111 -18.30 -14.36 -3.12
CA LYS A 111 -19.33 -13.71 -3.93
C LYS A 111 -19.85 -12.45 -3.24
N ILE A 112 -19.81 -11.32 -3.94
CA ILE A 112 -20.36 -10.05 -3.46
C ILE A 112 -21.83 -9.92 -3.86
N PHE A 113 -22.74 -10.18 -2.92
CA PHE A 113 -24.17 -10.10 -3.17
C PHE A 113 -24.64 -8.65 -3.32
N TYR A 114 -24.24 -7.78 -2.39
CA TYR A 114 -24.61 -6.37 -2.38
C TYR A 114 -23.46 -5.53 -1.87
N TYR A 115 -23.37 -4.29 -2.32
CA TYR A 115 -22.60 -3.25 -1.66
C TYR A 115 -23.21 -1.90 -1.99
N GLY A 116 -22.92 -0.87 -1.20
CA GLY A 116 -23.48 0.45 -1.44
C GLY A 116 -23.02 1.50 -0.44
N GLU A 117 -23.27 2.76 -0.80
CA GLU A 117 -22.84 3.93 -0.04
C GLU A 117 -23.70 4.21 1.20
N LYS A 118 -24.99 3.86 1.15
CA LYS A 118 -25.98 4.30 2.14
C LYS A 118 -26.77 3.12 2.68
N SER A 119 -26.78 3.01 4.00
CA SER A 119 -27.66 2.19 4.81
C SER A 119 -27.81 2.85 6.19
N ASP A 120 -28.64 2.27 7.06
CA ASP A 120 -28.74 2.70 8.47
C ASP A 120 -27.40 2.54 9.24
N LEU A 121 -26.46 1.80 8.67
CA LEU A 121 -25.11 1.56 9.20
C LEU A 121 -24.01 2.26 8.39
N GLY A 122 -24.39 3.10 7.41
CA GLY A 122 -23.45 3.74 6.48
C GLY A 122 -23.10 2.86 5.28
N PRO A 123 -21.92 3.04 4.65
CA PRO A 123 -21.47 2.20 3.55
C PRO A 123 -21.27 0.75 4.00
N PHE A 124 -21.62 -0.19 3.12
CA PHE A 124 -21.65 -1.61 3.47
C PHE A 124 -21.31 -2.52 2.28
N MET A 125 -20.91 -3.74 2.60
CA MET A 125 -20.84 -4.88 1.69
C MET A 125 -21.54 -6.09 2.32
N ILE A 126 -22.24 -6.88 1.52
CA ILE A 126 -22.79 -8.18 1.89
C ILE A 126 -22.16 -9.22 0.97
N LEU A 127 -21.38 -10.12 1.57
CA LEU A 127 -20.58 -11.09 0.84
C LEU A 127 -20.75 -12.50 1.41
N GLN A 128 -20.40 -13.50 0.62
CA GLN A 128 -20.46 -14.91 1.01
C GLN A 128 -19.56 -15.24 2.20
N HIS A 129 -20.08 -16.02 3.15
CA HIS A 129 -19.24 -16.77 4.08
C HIS A 129 -18.60 -17.95 3.35
N VAL A 130 -17.27 -17.95 3.24
CA VAL A 130 -16.52 -19.07 2.67
C VAL A 130 -16.00 -19.93 3.82
N GLU A 131 -16.46 -21.18 3.88
CA GLU A 131 -15.90 -22.17 4.82
C GLU A 131 -14.40 -22.35 4.54
N ASN A 132 -13.60 -22.28 5.59
CA ASN A 132 -12.15 -22.30 5.51
C ASN A 132 -11.56 -22.81 6.84
N HIS A 133 -10.27 -23.11 6.82
CA HIS A 133 -9.51 -23.55 7.98
C HIS A 133 -8.41 -22.54 8.39
N GLY A 134 -8.67 -21.25 8.12
CA GLY A 134 -7.83 -20.12 8.49
C GLY A 134 -7.10 -19.47 7.33
N LEU A 135 -6.21 -18.53 7.68
CA LEU A 135 -5.41 -17.76 6.73
C LEU A 135 -4.09 -18.47 6.43
N MET A 136 -3.62 -18.35 5.19
CA MET A 136 -2.32 -18.87 4.74
C MET A 136 -1.17 -18.39 5.63
N VAL A 137 -1.21 -17.14 6.11
CA VAL A 137 -0.20 -16.61 7.05
C VAL A 137 -0.04 -17.46 8.30
N ASN A 138 -1.10 -18.10 8.80
CA ASN A 138 -1.04 -18.93 10.01
C ASN A 138 -0.27 -20.25 9.79
N ARG A 139 -0.02 -20.65 8.54
CA ARG A 139 0.79 -21.83 8.20
C ARG A 139 2.28 -21.54 8.07
N ILE A 140 2.62 -20.29 7.78
CA ILE A 140 4.00 -19.90 7.44
C ILE A 140 4.64 -18.97 8.47
N LYS A 141 3.85 -18.36 9.35
CA LYS A 141 4.37 -17.53 10.44
C LYS A 141 5.04 -18.36 11.52
N MET A 142 5.94 -17.73 12.26
CA MET A 142 6.57 -18.31 13.44
C MET A 142 5.51 -18.85 14.44
N PRO A 143 5.64 -20.09 14.91
CA PRO A 143 4.72 -20.65 15.90
C PRO A 143 4.90 -19.98 17.26
N ASN A 144 3.80 -19.78 17.99
CA ASN A 144 3.77 -19.16 19.32
C ASN A 144 4.57 -17.85 19.41
N PRO A 145 4.26 -16.84 18.58
CA PRO A 145 4.93 -15.55 18.71
C PRO A 145 4.67 -15.01 20.11
N ASP A 146 5.69 -14.37 20.67
CA ASP A 146 5.51 -13.47 21.82
C ASP A 146 4.34 -12.51 21.48
N PRO A 147 3.31 -12.38 22.33
CA PRO A 147 2.19 -11.48 22.08
C PRO A 147 2.60 -10.04 21.74
N ASP A 148 3.78 -9.61 22.22
CA ASP A 148 4.33 -8.26 22.00
C ASP A 148 5.19 -8.14 20.73
N VAL A 149 5.34 -9.23 19.94
CA VAL A 149 6.14 -9.26 18.72
C VAL A 149 5.24 -9.52 17.50
N THR A 150 5.36 -8.66 16.50
CA THR A 150 4.72 -8.84 15.20
C THR A 150 5.11 -10.18 14.58
N SER A 151 4.12 -10.87 14.00
CA SER A 151 4.33 -12.20 13.44
C SER A 151 5.25 -12.15 12.21
N VAL A 152 6.45 -12.70 12.33
CA VAL A 152 7.41 -12.89 11.22
C VAL A 152 7.27 -14.27 10.58
N LEU A 153 7.83 -14.44 9.38
CA LEU A 153 7.98 -15.76 8.74
C LEU A 153 8.73 -16.71 9.67
N ASP A 154 8.27 -17.96 9.80
CA ASP A 154 9.00 -18.99 10.57
C ASP A 154 10.40 -19.21 9.95
N PRO A 155 11.49 -18.90 10.68
CA PRO A 155 12.84 -19.09 10.15
C PRO A 155 13.16 -20.56 9.86
N ASN A 156 12.47 -21.49 10.53
CA ASN A 156 12.67 -22.94 10.41
C ASN A 156 11.70 -23.61 9.43
N ILE A 157 10.87 -22.84 8.73
CA ILE A 157 9.95 -23.41 7.74
C ILE A 157 10.74 -24.17 6.67
N SER A 158 10.27 -25.38 6.34
CA SER A 158 10.83 -26.15 5.25
C SER A 158 10.71 -25.39 3.93
N GLU A 159 11.80 -25.34 3.15
CA GLU A 159 11.80 -24.72 1.82
C GLU A 159 10.71 -25.30 0.90
N THR A 160 10.47 -26.61 0.97
CA THR A 160 9.43 -27.28 0.20
C THR A 160 8.04 -26.77 0.56
N VAL A 161 7.76 -26.61 1.85
CA VAL A 161 6.46 -26.12 2.35
C VAL A 161 6.27 -24.66 1.93
N LEU A 162 7.29 -23.82 2.15
CA LEU A 162 7.25 -22.42 1.78
C LEU A 162 7.08 -22.24 0.25
N SER A 163 7.85 -23.00 -0.54
CA SER A 163 7.77 -22.99 -2.01
C SER A 163 6.37 -23.39 -2.50
N ASN A 164 5.70 -24.34 -1.85
CA ASN A 164 4.34 -24.73 -2.18
C ASN A 164 3.34 -23.57 -1.96
N PHE A 165 3.40 -22.90 -0.79
CA PHE A 165 2.53 -21.74 -0.51
C PHE A 165 2.83 -20.56 -1.46
N TYR A 166 4.10 -20.27 -1.70
CA TYR A 166 4.53 -19.26 -2.66
C TYR A 166 4.04 -19.58 -4.07
N GLY A 167 4.09 -20.83 -4.52
CA GLY A 167 3.53 -21.25 -5.80
C GLY A 167 2.02 -21.02 -5.91
N LYS A 168 1.26 -21.25 -4.82
CA LYS A 168 -0.18 -20.96 -4.78
C LYS A 168 -0.44 -19.44 -4.89
N ALA A 169 0.28 -18.61 -4.13
CA ALA A 169 0.16 -17.15 -4.22
C ALA A 169 0.62 -16.59 -5.57
N ALA A 170 1.69 -17.13 -6.15
CA ALA A 170 2.22 -16.76 -7.46
C ALA A 170 1.19 -16.98 -8.59
N ARG A 171 0.42 -18.09 -8.54
CA ARG A 171 -0.68 -18.35 -9.49
C ARG A 171 -1.77 -17.28 -9.42
N CYS A 172 -2.11 -16.79 -8.23
CA CYS A 172 -3.03 -15.67 -8.09
C CYS A 172 -2.43 -14.39 -8.65
N LEU A 173 -1.18 -14.07 -8.30
CA LEU A 173 -0.50 -12.85 -8.76
C LEU A 173 -0.36 -12.79 -10.29
N LEU A 174 -0.08 -13.91 -10.96
CA LEU A 174 -0.03 -13.99 -12.43
C LEU A 174 -1.40 -13.77 -13.09
N GLN A 175 -2.50 -14.09 -12.41
CA GLN A 175 -3.84 -13.77 -12.90
C GLN A 175 -4.15 -12.29 -12.71
N ILE A 176 -3.80 -11.72 -11.56
CA ILE A 176 -3.93 -10.27 -11.29
C ILE A 176 -3.12 -9.47 -12.31
N SER A 177 -1.89 -9.90 -12.63
CA SER A 177 -0.99 -9.19 -13.55
C SER A 177 -1.51 -9.15 -15.00
N ARG A 178 -2.48 -9.99 -15.36
CA ARG A 178 -3.12 -9.99 -16.68
C ARG A 178 -4.24 -8.96 -16.80
N LEU A 179 -4.82 -8.53 -15.67
CA LEU A 179 -5.84 -7.49 -15.64
C LEU A 179 -5.21 -6.16 -16.07
N SER A 180 -5.74 -5.59 -17.14
CA SER A 180 -5.16 -4.45 -17.83
C SER A 180 -6.18 -3.33 -18.00
N PHE A 181 -5.73 -2.10 -17.77
CA PHE A 181 -6.56 -0.91 -17.84
C PHE A 181 -5.88 0.19 -18.67
N ASP A 182 -6.68 1.09 -19.22
CA ASP A 182 -6.21 2.20 -20.06
C ASP A 182 -5.82 3.45 -19.27
N ARG A 183 -6.16 3.52 -17.98
CA ARG A 183 -5.84 4.63 -17.08
C ARG A 183 -5.48 4.13 -15.69
N ILE A 184 -4.75 4.95 -14.94
CA ILE A 184 -4.48 4.75 -13.51
C ILE A 184 -5.61 5.36 -12.68
N GLY A 185 -6.14 4.58 -11.74
CA GLY A 185 -7.28 4.98 -10.90
C GLY A 185 -8.00 3.78 -10.29
N SER A 186 -9.01 4.05 -9.46
CA SER A 186 -9.82 3.01 -8.83
C SER A 186 -10.98 2.58 -9.72
N LEU A 187 -11.32 1.28 -9.62
CA LEU A 187 -12.45 0.65 -10.30
C LEU A 187 -13.79 1.14 -9.75
N SER A 188 -14.75 1.29 -10.65
CA SER A 188 -16.17 1.47 -10.34
C SER A 188 -17.00 0.56 -11.22
N GLU A 189 -18.08 0.01 -10.66
CA GLU A 189 -19.08 -0.75 -11.40
C GLU A 189 -20.18 0.21 -11.88
N ASN A 190 -20.53 0.10 -13.16
CA ASN A 190 -21.59 0.85 -13.80
C ASN A 190 -22.94 0.14 -13.64
N ASP A 191 -24.06 0.83 -13.88
CA ASP A 191 -25.42 0.28 -13.75
C ASP A 191 -25.69 -0.93 -14.67
N ASP A 192 -24.93 -1.09 -15.76
CA ASP A 192 -24.99 -2.21 -16.70
C ASP A 192 -24.07 -3.39 -16.32
N ASN A 193 -23.49 -3.37 -15.12
CA ASN A 193 -22.48 -4.32 -14.62
C ASN A 193 -21.15 -4.32 -15.40
N THR A 194 -20.87 -3.27 -16.18
CA THR A 194 -19.53 -3.05 -16.74
C THR A 194 -18.65 -2.31 -15.74
N PHE A 195 -17.33 -2.32 -15.95
CA PHE A 195 -16.37 -1.69 -15.05
C PHE A 195 -15.60 -0.60 -15.74
N SER A 196 -15.36 0.50 -15.03
CA SER A 196 -14.59 1.64 -15.52
C SER A 196 -13.66 2.20 -14.45
N ILE A 197 -12.62 2.92 -14.89
CA ILE A 197 -11.69 3.62 -13.99
C ILE A 197 -12.15 5.07 -13.89
N THR A 198 -12.71 5.46 -12.74
CA THR A 198 -13.35 6.77 -12.54
C THR A 198 -12.83 7.51 -11.31
N GLY A 199 -12.36 6.78 -10.30
CA GLY A 199 -11.86 7.35 -9.05
C GLY A 199 -10.33 7.50 -9.05
N ARG A 200 -9.84 8.35 -8.15
CA ARG A 200 -8.40 8.40 -7.82
C ARG A 200 -7.86 7.06 -7.34
N PRO A 201 -6.57 6.78 -7.55
CA PRO A 201 -5.91 5.63 -6.94
C PRO A 201 -5.92 5.79 -5.41
N LEU A 202 -6.90 5.19 -4.75
CA LEU A 202 -7.06 5.31 -3.32
C LEU A 202 -6.11 4.32 -2.64
N SER A 203 -5.05 4.84 -2.00
CA SER A 203 -4.00 4.01 -1.39
C SER A 203 -4.07 3.97 0.12
N LYS A 204 -3.46 2.94 0.71
CA LYS A 204 -3.28 2.83 2.18
C LYS A 204 -2.54 4.04 2.75
N ASN A 205 -1.49 4.48 2.07
CA ASN A 205 -0.71 5.64 2.48
C ASN A 205 -1.57 6.91 2.57
N MET A 206 -2.55 7.12 1.68
CA MET A 206 -3.47 8.26 1.80
C MET A 206 -4.35 8.18 3.05
N ASN A 207 -4.86 7.00 3.40
CA ASN A 207 -5.62 6.81 4.63
C ASN A 207 -4.73 7.09 5.84
N ASP A 208 -3.55 6.48 5.86
CA ASP A 208 -2.60 6.60 6.95
C ASP A 208 -2.14 8.05 7.14
N MET A 209 -1.92 8.83 6.08
CA MET A 209 -1.53 10.24 6.20
C MET A 209 -2.60 11.10 6.87
N LEU A 210 -3.88 10.88 6.56
CA LEU A 210 -4.97 11.57 7.24
C LEU A 210 -5.10 11.12 8.69
N GLN A 211 -4.98 9.82 8.93
CA GLN A 211 -5.15 9.23 10.24
C GLN A 211 -3.97 9.54 11.17
N LEU A 212 -2.76 9.12 10.78
CA LEU A 212 -1.56 9.08 11.61
C LEU A 212 -0.67 10.32 11.49
N ALA A 213 -0.90 11.19 10.50
CA ALA A 213 -0.16 12.45 10.32
C ALA A 213 -1.06 13.69 10.36
N ASN A 214 -2.37 13.53 10.51
CA ASN A 214 -3.36 14.62 10.58
C ASN A 214 -3.21 15.65 9.45
N ILE A 215 -2.84 15.21 8.23
CA ILE A 215 -2.74 16.13 7.09
C ILE A 215 -4.16 16.53 6.62
N PRO A 216 -4.34 17.72 6.01
CA PRO A 216 -5.64 18.11 5.48
C PRO A 216 -6.03 17.30 4.25
N ARG A 217 -7.27 16.81 4.18
CA ARG A 217 -7.78 16.06 3.02
C ARG A 217 -7.68 16.82 1.69
N ALA A 218 -7.74 18.16 1.76
CA ALA A 218 -7.74 19.05 0.61
C ALA A 218 -6.45 18.99 -0.24
N VAL A 219 -5.35 18.46 0.31
CA VAL A 219 -4.04 18.38 -0.35
C VAL A 219 -3.79 17.02 -1.01
N LEU A 220 -4.73 16.09 -0.87
CA LEU A 220 -4.71 14.81 -1.57
C LEU A 220 -5.34 14.94 -2.96
N PRO A 221 -5.02 14.03 -3.90
CA PRO A 221 -5.67 14.02 -5.22
C PRO A 221 -7.21 14.06 -5.12
N PRO A 222 -7.91 14.85 -5.95
CA PRO A 222 -9.37 14.90 -5.96
C PRO A 222 -10.00 13.54 -6.22
N GLU A 223 -11.18 13.27 -5.65
CA GLU A 223 -11.88 11.98 -5.74
C GLU A 223 -12.03 11.44 -7.17
N ASN A 224 -12.32 12.30 -8.14
CA ASN A 224 -12.51 11.94 -9.56
C ASN A 224 -11.24 12.01 -10.42
N LYS A 225 -10.06 12.19 -9.81
CA LYS A 225 -8.78 12.36 -10.53
C LYS A 225 -8.22 11.01 -10.98
N THR A 226 -8.21 10.75 -12.28
CA THR A 226 -7.45 9.63 -12.86
C THR A 226 -6.18 10.13 -13.56
N TYR A 227 -5.25 9.22 -13.83
CA TYR A 227 -3.98 9.55 -14.48
C TYR A 227 -3.83 8.79 -15.80
N SER A 228 -3.26 9.46 -16.79
CA SER A 228 -3.06 8.92 -18.14
C SER A 228 -1.67 8.32 -18.31
N THR A 229 -0.73 8.67 -17.44
CA THR A 229 0.64 8.15 -17.52
C THR A 229 1.18 7.69 -16.17
N THR A 230 2.16 6.79 -16.20
CA THR A 230 2.89 6.39 -14.99
C THR A 230 3.63 7.58 -14.37
N ASP A 231 4.22 8.47 -15.18
CA ASP A 231 4.94 9.65 -14.68
C ASP A 231 4.02 10.60 -13.91
N GLU A 232 2.80 10.85 -14.40
CA GLU A 232 1.83 11.70 -13.69
C GLU A 232 1.51 11.14 -12.30
N TRP A 233 1.44 9.81 -12.17
CA TRP A 233 1.20 9.18 -10.87
C TRP A 233 2.42 9.26 -9.95
N TYR A 234 3.65 9.09 -10.46
CA TYR A 234 4.86 9.32 -9.65
C TYR A 234 4.98 10.76 -9.15
N VAL A 235 4.55 11.76 -9.95
CA VAL A 235 4.49 13.15 -9.50
C VAL A 235 3.51 13.30 -8.34
N ALA A 236 2.31 12.73 -8.45
CA ALA A 236 1.31 12.77 -7.38
C ALA A 236 1.82 12.08 -6.09
N LEU A 237 2.53 10.94 -6.20
CA LEU A 237 3.17 10.27 -5.07
C LEU A 237 4.23 11.17 -4.40
N ALA A 238 5.09 11.81 -5.20
CA ALA A 238 6.11 12.72 -4.70
C ALA A 238 5.52 13.96 -4.01
N GLU A 239 4.42 14.51 -4.55
CA GLU A 239 3.69 15.63 -3.96
C GLU A 239 2.99 15.24 -2.66
N MET A 240 2.50 14.00 -2.53
CA MET A 240 2.00 13.50 -1.25
C MET A 240 3.12 13.41 -0.20
N HIS A 241 4.34 12.98 -0.55
CA HIS A 241 5.46 13.03 0.38
C HIS A 241 5.79 14.47 0.83
N MET A 242 5.71 15.44 -0.08
CA MET A 242 5.83 16.86 0.27
C MET A 242 4.71 17.31 1.22
N ALA A 243 3.46 16.90 0.95
CA ALA A 243 2.33 17.22 1.81
C ALA A 243 2.50 16.66 3.23
N GLN A 244 3.00 15.43 3.40
CA GLN A 244 3.32 14.93 4.74
C GLN A 244 4.35 15.82 5.44
N LEU A 245 5.43 16.18 4.75
CA LEU A 245 6.51 17.01 5.34
C LEU A 245 6.01 18.39 5.79
N ILE A 246 5.09 18.97 5.01
CA ILE A 246 4.50 20.28 5.31
C ILE A 246 3.52 20.15 6.48
N PHE A 247 2.56 19.24 6.39
CA PHE A 247 1.36 19.26 7.25
C PHE A 247 1.41 18.34 8.47
N GLN A 248 2.31 17.35 8.51
CA GLN A 248 2.52 16.61 9.76
C GLN A 248 3.19 17.54 10.76
N HIS A 249 2.41 17.94 11.78
CA HIS A 249 2.82 18.95 12.75
C HIS A 249 3.82 18.36 13.75
N ASN A 250 3.47 17.23 14.35
CA ASN A 250 4.26 16.63 15.43
C ASN A 250 5.20 15.54 14.93
N ASP A 251 6.33 15.41 15.63
CA ASP A 251 7.22 14.24 15.66
C ASP A 251 7.91 13.85 14.34
N LEU A 252 7.56 14.47 13.20
CA LEU A 252 8.19 14.18 11.91
C LEU A 252 9.64 14.68 11.83
N VAL A 253 9.99 15.73 12.57
CA VAL A 253 11.31 16.36 12.50
C VAL A 253 11.89 16.48 13.90
N THR A 254 13.14 16.03 14.05
CA THR A 254 13.83 15.97 15.34
C THR A 254 14.86 17.10 15.51
N THR A 255 15.61 17.43 14.46
CA THR A 255 16.62 18.50 14.44
C THR A 255 16.49 19.32 13.15
N GLU A 256 17.15 20.47 13.09
CA GLU A 256 17.20 21.25 11.84
C GLU A 256 17.82 20.45 10.69
N ASP A 257 18.88 19.70 10.96
CA ASP A 257 19.57 18.91 9.95
C ASP A 257 18.75 17.68 9.49
N ASP A 258 17.99 17.07 10.40
CA ASP A 258 16.95 16.09 10.04
C ASP A 258 15.88 16.72 9.13
N CYS A 259 15.46 17.96 9.42
CA CYS A 259 14.53 18.70 8.55
C CYS A 259 15.12 18.91 7.14
N ARG A 260 16.38 19.34 7.07
CA ARG A 260 17.09 19.57 5.80
C ARG A 260 17.25 18.27 5.01
N ASN A 261 17.57 17.16 5.67
CA ASN A 261 17.57 15.82 5.07
C ASN A 261 16.23 15.47 4.42
N LYS A 262 15.14 15.59 5.19
CA LYS A 262 13.79 15.27 4.72
C LYS A 262 13.35 16.17 3.55
N TYR A 263 13.69 17.46 3.61
CA TYR A 263 13.39 18.45 2.57
C TYR A 263 14.15 18.15 1.27
N VAL A 264 15.48 18.01 1.35
CA VAL A 264 16.33 17.76 0.17
C VAL A 264 15.93 16.46 -0.52
N ALA A 265 15.69 15.38 0.22
CA ALA A 265 15.28 14.09 -0.34
C ALA A 265 13.96 14.20 -1.14
N ARG A 266 12.93 14.84 -0.57
CA ARG A 266 11.61 14.97 -1.21
C ARG A 266 11.65 15.89 -2.43
N GLN A 267 12.40 17.00 -2.37
CA GLN A 267 12.56 17.90 -3.52
C GLN A 267 13.28 17.22 -4.69
N LEU A 268 14.35 16.47 -4.41
CA LEU A 268 15.07 15.71 -5.43
C LEU A 268 14.20 14.61 -6.04
N PHE A 269 13.49 13.85 -5.21
CA PHE A 269 12.59 12.81 -5.66
C PHE A 269 11.47 13.38 -6.55
N ARG A 270 10.86 14.49 -6.12
CA ARG A 270 9.84 15.20 -6.91
C ARG A 270 10.37 15.69 -8.24
N ARG A 271 11.59 16.25 -8.29
CA ARG A 271 12.20 16.68 -9.56
C ARG A 271 12.42 15.51 -10.51
N LEU A 272 12.93 14.39 -10.02
CA LEU A 272 13.07 13.17 -10.83
C LEU A 272 11.70 12.69 -11.35
N ALA A 273 10.63 12.81 -10.56
CA ALA A 273 9.28 12.50 -11.03
C ALA A 273 8.84 13.46 -12.15
N LYS A 274 9.01 14.77 -11.97
CA LYS A 274 8.67 15.80 -12.96
C LYS A 274 9.52 15.72 -14.24
N ASP A 275 10.75 15.23 -14.12
CA ASP A 275 11.66 15.01 -15.26
C ASP A 275 11.38 13.66 -15.96
N HIS A 276 10.32 12.93 -15.58
CA HIS A 276 9.93 11.63 -16.16
C HIS A 276 11.02 10.56 -16.04
N ARG A 277 11.84 10.65 -14.98
CA ARG A 277 13.01 9.79 -14.77
C ARG A 277 12.70 8.54 -13.96
N LEU A 278 11.77 8.63 -13.01
CA LEU A 278 11.47 7.53 -12.08
C LEU A 278 10.87 6.31 -12.81
N SER A 279 10.02 6.50 -13.80
CA SER A 279 9.32 5.41 -14.50
C SER A 279 10.24 4.50 -15.33
N SER A 280 11.44 4.99 -15.69
CA SER A 280 12.45 4.23 -16.45
C SER A 280 13.60 3.72 -15.58
N PHE A 281 13.68 4.12 -14.30
CA PHE A 281 14.79 3.77 -13.41
C PHE A 281 14.99 2.26 -13.34
N GLY A 282 16.26 1.82 -13.42
CA GLY A 282 16.62 0.41 -13.32
C GLY A 282 16.12 -0.48 -14.45
N PHE A 283 15.49 0.05 -15.51
CA PHE A 283 15.21 -0.71 -16.74
C PHE A 283 16.31 -0.50 -17.79
N ALA A 284 16.27 -1.22 -18.90
CA ALA A 284 17.18 -0.99 -20.05
C ALA A 284 17.09 0.44 -20.63
N ASN A 285 16.02 1.17 -20.32
CA ASN A 285 15.80 2.55 -20.73
C ASN A 285 16.35 3.58 -19.73
N ASP A 286 16.92 3.14 -18.60
CA ASP A 286 17.57 4.01 -17.62
C ASP A 286 18.86 4.61 -18.20
N GLY A 287 18.77 5.80 -18.77
CA GLY A 287 19.92 6.54 -19.30
C GLY A 287 20.41 7.67 -18.40
N TRP A 288 19.84 7.84 -17.20
CA TRP A 288 20.04 9.04 -16.40
C TRP A 288 20.66 8.76 -15.03
N SER A 289 20.38 7.60 -14.44
CA SER A 289 20.84 7.30 -13.08
C SER A 289 22.36 7.11 -13.04
N ALA A 290 22.96 7.33 -11.88
CA ALA A 290 24.39 7.07 -11.72
C ALA A 290 24.70 5.58 -11.92
N GLN A 291 23.82 4.67 -11.47
CA GLN A 291 24.04 3.23 -11.57
C GLN A 291 23.98 2.69 -13.00
N SER A 292 23.22 3.32 -13.90
CA SER A 292 23.08 2.81 -15.27
C SER A 292 24.38 2.85 -16.06
N LYS A 293 25.30 3.75 -15.68
CA LYS A 293 26.65 3.87 -16.27
C LYS A 293 27.53 2.66 -15.99
N SER A 294 27.27 1.93 -14.91
CA SER A 294 28.05 0.76 -14.49
C SER A 294 27.36 -0.57 -14.78
N TRP A 295 26.11 -0.55 -15.24
CA TRP A 295 25.34 -1.78 -15.43
C TRP A 295 25.73 -2.51 -16.72
N SER A 296 26.14 -3.77 -16.61
CA SER A 296 26.59 -4.58 -17.75
C SER A 296 25.57 -5.63 -18.20
N SER A 297 24.61 -6.01 -17.35
CA SER A 297 23.62 -7.04 -17.67
C SER A 297 22.52 -6.51 -18.59
N GLN A 298 22.02 -7.38 -19.47
CA GLN A 298 20.87 -7.06 -20.32
C GLN A 298 19.59 -7.01 -19.48
N LEU A 299 19.12 -5.81 -19.19
CA LEU A 299 17.87 -5.57 -18.46
C LEU A 299 16.65 -5.63 -19.37
N SER A 300 15.50 -5.89 -18.78
CA SER A 300 14.21 -5.75 -19.44
C SER A 300 13.88 -4.29 -19.71
N ARG A 301 13.10 -4.04 -20.77
CA ARG A 301 12.63 -2.69 -21.12
C ARG A 301 11.53 -2.25 -20.15
N ALA A 302 11.44 -0.93 -19.94
CA ALA A 302 10.35 -0.37 -19.16
C ALA A 302 9.00 -0.68 -19.83
N PRO A 303 7.94 -0.99 -19.06
CA PRO A 303 6.60 -1.14 -19.60
C PRO A 303 6.09 0.19 -20.20
N SER A 304 4.98 0.14 -20.93
CA SER A 304 4.40 1.35 -21.52
C SER A 304 4.03 2.37 -20.44
N ASN A 305 4.42 3.63 -20.66
CA ASN A 305 4.05 4.74 -19.80
C ASN A 305 2.60 5.23 -20.03
N LEU A 306 1.94 4.81 -21.11
CA LEU A 306 0.69 5.43 -21.58
C LEU A 306 -0.53 4.49 -21.53
N ARG A 307 -0.31 3.19 -21.38
CA ARG A 307 -1.37 2.18 -21.49
C ARG A 307 -1.00 0.89 -20.79
N SER A 308 -2.00 0.03 -20.62
CA SER A 308 -1.85 -1.31 -20.05
C SER A 308 -1.38 -1.30 -18.59
N PHE A 309 -1.98 -0.42 -17.79
CA PHE A 309 -1.82 -0.37 -16.35
C PHE A 309 -2.38 -1.63 -15.70
N ARG A 310 -1.80 -2.08 -14.58
CA ARG A 310 -2.15 -3.36 -13.95
C ARG A 310 -2.91 -3.15 -12.67
N LEU A 311 -3.78 -4.10 -12.32
CA LEU A 311 -4.40 -4.09 -11.00
C LEU A 311 -3.30 -4.22 -9.94
N TRP A 312 -3.23 -3.27 -9.02
CA TRP A 312 -2.25 -3.23 -7.94
C TRP A 312 -2.98 -3.22 -6.59
N ALA A 313 -2.66 -4.21 -5.77
CA ALA A 313 -3.16 -4.37 -4.42
C ALA A 313 -1.97 -4.41 -3.46
N ASP A 314 -1.73 -3.31 -2.73
CA ASP A 314 -0.61 -3.23 -1.77
C ASP A 314 -0.69 -4.31 -0.66
N ASP A 315 -1.91 -4.76 -0.35
CA ASP A 315 -2.19 -5.76 0.68
C ASP A 315 -2.53 -7.16 0.14
N PHE A 316 -2.19 -7.48 -1.13
CA PHE A 316 -2.22 -8.87 -1.58
C PHE A 316 -1.08 -9.65 -0.92
N ARG A 317 -1.39 -10.34 0.19
CA ARG A 317 -0.43 -11.05 1.05
C ARG A 317 -1.07 -12.32 1.66
N PRO A 318 -0.28 -13.25 2.23
CA PRO A 318 -0.81 -14.46 2.89
C PRO A 318 -1.83 -14.20 4.01
N GLY A 319 -1.83 -13.01 4.59
CA GLY A 319 -2.82 -12.56 5.58
C GLY A 319 -4.23 -12.38 5.03
N ASN A 320 -4.39 -12.36 3.70
CA ASN A 320 -5.66 -12.16 3.00
C ASN A 320 -6.01 -13.33 2.07
N ILE A 321 -5.40 -14.50 2.29
CA ILE A 321 -5.67 -15.73 1.54
C ILE A 321 -6.20 -16.79 2.51
N LEU A 322 -7.45 -17.20 2.32
CA LEU A 322 -8.10 -18.27 3.06
C LEU A 322 -7.77 -19.62 2.44
N ILE A 323 -7.49 -20.61 3.29
CA ILE A 323 -7.14 -21.97 2.90
C ILE A 323 -8.03 -23.01 3.58
N ASP A 324 -8.15 -24.20 3.00
CA ASP A 324 -8.81 -25.36 3.62
C ASP A 324 -7.84 -26.28 4.39
N ASP A 325 -8.35 -27.44 4.84
CA ASP A 325 -7.57 -28.47 5.54
C ASP A 325 -6.47 -29.10 4.67
N SER A 326 -6.58 -28.99 3.34
CA SER A 326 -5.58 -29.45 2.36
C SER A 326 -4.60 -28.34 1.97
N ASP A 327 -4.64 -27.22 2.69
CA ASP A 327 -3.90 -25.99 2.43
C ASP A 327 -4.21 -25.35 1.06
N ASP A 328 -5.30 -25.73 0.38
CA ASP A 328 -5.72 -25.19 -0.91
C ASP A 328 -6.43 -23.85 -0.73
N ILE A 329 -6.21 -22.93 -1.67
CA ILE A 329 -6.81 -21.59 -1.63
C ILE A 329 -8.32 -21.73 -1.89
N VAL A 330 -9.13 -21.35 -0.91
CA VAL A 330 -10.60 -21.33 -1.02
C VAL A 330 -11.16 -19.93 -1.24
N ALA A 331 -10.41 -18.88 -0.88
CA ALA A 331 -10.76 -17.50 -1.18
C ALA A 331 -9.57 -16.54 -1.01
N VAL A 332 -9.48 -15.54 -1.87
CA VAL A 332 -8.68 -14.33 -1.68
C VAL A 332 -9.64 -13.20 -1.32
N ILE A 333 -9.35 -12.56 -0.19
CA ILE A 333 -10.20 -11.54 0.42
C ILE A 333 -9.47 -10.19 0.48
N ASP A 334 -10.15 -9.18 0.99
CA ASP A 334 -9.58 -7.86 1.28
C ASP A 334 -9.05 -7.11 0.04
N TRP A 335 -9.93 -6.88 -0.94
CA TRP A 335 -9.64 -6.12 -2.16
C TRP A 335 -9.73 -4.60 -1.97
N GLU A 336 -9.66 -4.14 -0.72
CA GLU A 336 -9.73 -2.73 -0.40
C GLU A 336 -8.47 -1.99 -0.88
N LEU A 337 -8.63 -0.68 -1.18
CA LEU A 337 -7.51 0.19 -1.58
C LEU A 337 -6.70 -0.35 -2.77
N THR A 338 -7.34 -1.22 -3.58
CA THR A 338 -6.80 -1.77 -4.81
C THR A 338 -7.19 -0.86 -5.97
N TYR A 339 -6.24 -0.60 -6.87
CA TYR A 339 -6.43 0.31 -7.99
C TYR A 339 -5.66 -0.14 -9.23
N ALA A 340 -6.04 0.34 -10.41
CA ALA A 340 -5.20 0.22 -11.60
C ALA A 340 -3.99 1.14 -11.44
N GLY A 341 -2.80 0.58 -11.29
CA GLY A 341 -1.55 1.30 -11.04
C GLY A 341 -0.50 1.10 -12.14
N PRO A 342 0.63 1.82 -12.07
CA PRO A 342 1.77 1.58 -12.94
C PRO A 342 2.15 0.10 -13.00
N THR A 343 2.38 -0.40 -14.21
CA THR A 343 2.85 -1.78 -14.40
C THR A 343 4.13 -2.06 -13.61
N GLN A 344 4.99 -1.04 -13.44
CA GLN A 344 6.20 -1.08 -12.63
C GLN A 344 5.97 -1.69 -11.24
N PHE A 345 4.86 -1.40 -10.58
CA PHE A 345 4.59 -1.93 -9.23
C PHE A 345 4.34 -3.44 -9.25
N MET A 346 3.61 -3.94 -10.24
CA MET A 346 3.35 -5.38 -10.42
C MET A 346 4.62 -6.18 -10.76
N LEU A 347 5.65 -5.51 -11.27
CA LEU A 347 6.92 -6.12 -11.67
C LEU A 347 7.91 -6.28 -10.51
N ASP A 348 7.61 -5.72 -9.34
CA ASP A 348 8.48 -5.80 -8.16
C ASP A 348 8.26 -7.08 -7.36
N CYS A 349 9.29 -7.47 -6.60
CA CYS A 349 9.18 -8.55 -5.61
C CYS A 349 8.13 -8.20 -4.54
N PRO A 350 7.37 -9.18 -4.01
CA PRO A 350 6.45 -8.92 -2.91
C PRO A 350 7.19 -8.48 -1.65
N TRP A 351 6.78 -7.36 -1.03
CA TRP A 351 7.43 -6.88 0.20
C TRP A 351 7.24 -7.84 1.39
N TRP A 352 6.16 -8.64 1.40
CA TRP A 352 5.73 -9.44 2.54
C TRP A 352 6.41 -10.80 2.70
N LEU A 353 7.49 -11.12 1.97
CA LEU A 353 8.13 -12.44 2.07
C LEU A 353 8.61 -12.79 3.50
N LEU A 354 8.85 -11.79 4.35
CA LEU A 354 9.19 -11.98 5.77
C LEU A 354 8.00 -11.75 6.72
N LEU A 355 6.81 -11.44 6.18
CA LEU A 355 5.57 -11.06 6.87
C LEU A 355 5.64 -9.77 7.68
N GLU A 356 6.78 -9.11 7.69
CA GLU A 356 7.07 -7.86 8.40
C GLU A 356 7.70 -6.84 7.45
N VAL A 357 7.36 -5.57 7.64
CA VAL A 357 7.87 -4.47 6.81
C VAL A 357 9.34 -4.13 7.14
N PRO A 358 10.15 -3.72 6.14
CA PRO A 358 11.56 -3.37 6.29
C PRO A 358 11.86 -2.42 7.47
N GLU A 359 11.04 -1.39 7.67
CA GLU A 359 11.23 -0.36 8.70
C GLU A 359 10.90 -0.83 10.13
N SER A 360 10.13 -1.91 10.28
CA SER A 360 9.76 -2.50 11.58
C SER A 360 10.66 -3.66 11.99
N TRP A 361 11.56 -4.11 11.11
CA TRP A 361 12.42 -5.26 11.35
C TRP A 361 13.50 -4.98 12.39
N LYS A 362 13.75 -5.97 13.26
CA LYS A 362 14.82 -5.94 14.25
C LYS A 362 15.91 -6.96 13.89
N PRO A 363 17.21 -6.60 13.96
CA PRO A 363 17.74 -5.35 14.51
C PRO A 363 17.59 -4.12 13.60
N ASP A 364 17.58 -4.30 12.27
CA ASP A 364 17.39 -3.20 11.32
C ASP A 364 17.08 -3.67 9.88
N ILE A 365 16.91 -2.70 8.98
CA ILE A 365 16.65 -2.92 7.56
C ILE A 365 17.79 -3.63 6.79
N ASP A 366 19.04 -3.59 7.28
CA ASP A 366 20.14 -4.35 6.64
C ASP A 366 19.99 -5.83 6.92
N ASP A 367 19.64 -6.18 8.16
CA ASP A 367 19.32 -7.55 8.52
C ASP A 367 18.10 -8.05 7.75
N TRP A 368 17.04 -7.23 7.67
CA TRP A 368 15.85 -7.54 6.85
C TRP A 368 16.25 -7.88 5.41
N THR A 369 17.10 -7.04 4.79
CA THR A 369 17.54 -7.22 3.40
C THR A 369 18.27 -8.55 3.20
N LYS A 370 19.13 -8.95 4.15
CA LYS A 370 19.87 -10.22 4.09
C LYS A 370 18.95 -11.43 4.18
N VAL A 371 18.00 -11.41 5.12
CA VAL A 371 17.04 -12.51 5.31
C VAL A 371 16.06 -12.56 4.14
N TYR A 372 15.64 -11.40 3.64
CA TYR A 372 14.73 -11.26 2.51
C TYR A 372 15.36 -11.84 1.24
N ASP A 373 16.63 -11.57 0.96
CA ASP A 373 17.33 -12.07 -0.23
C ASP A 373 17.29 -13.61 -0.32
N ILE A 374 17.46 -14.30 0.81
CA ILE A 374 17.36 -15.77 0.88
C ILE A 374 15.94 -16.23 0.52
N ARG A 375 14.91 -15.61 1.10
CA ARG A 375 13.51 -15.97 0.85
C ARG A 375 13.03 -15.56 -0.54
N LEU A 376 13.63 -14.53 -1.12
CA LEU A 376 13.40 -14.11 -2.48
C LEU A 376 13.80 -15.22 -3.47
N GLN A 377 14.91 -15.94 -3.23
CA GLN A 377 15.28 -17.05 -4.12
C GLN A 377 14.24 -18.19 -4.10
N THR A 378 13.65 -18.48 -2.93
CA THR A 378 12.55 -19.45 -2.83
C THR A 378 11.31 -18.98 -3.58
N TRP A 379 10.96 -17.69 -3.46
CA TRP A 379 9.84 -17.07 -4.18
C TRP A 379 10.04 -17.11 -5.70
N LEU A 380 11.21 -16.68 -6.19
CA LEU A 380 11.54 -16.66 -7.61
C LEU A 380 11.50 -18.06 -8.20
N SER A 381 12.05 -19.07 -7.50
CA SER A 381 12.00 -20.46 -7.94
C SER A 381 10.55 -20.98 -8.05
N ALA A 382 9.69 -20.60 -7.10
CA ALA A 382 8.27 -20.97 -7.14
C ALA A 382 7.52 -20.25 -8.29
N MET A 383 7.79 -18.96 -8.50
CA MET A 383 7.23 -18.17 -9.61
C MET A 383 7.64 -18.74 -10.97
N GLU A 384 8.93 -19.01 -11.18
CA GLU A 384 9.46 -19.60 -12.43
C GLU A 384 8.81 -20.95 -12.75
N LYS A 385 8.60 -21.79 -11.73
CA LYS A 385 7.88 -23.06 -11.87
C LYS A 385 6.44 -22.82 -12.35
N VAL A 386 5.74 -21.88 -11.72
CA VAL A 386 4.35 -21.56 -12.10
C VAL A 386 4.27 -20.98 -13.51
N GLU A 387 5.18 -20.08 -13.87
CA GLU A 387 5.25 -19.49 -15.22
C GLU A 387 5.48 -20.57 -16.28
N LYS A 388 6.33 -21.56 -15.98
CA LYS A 388 6.57 -22.71 -16.85
C LYS A 388 5.33 -23.61 -16.98
N ASP A 389 4.62 -23.87 -15.88
CA ASP A 389 3.41 -24.69 -15.88
C ASP A 389 2.28 -24.05 -16.71
N ILE A 390 2.18 -22.72 -16.68
CA ILE A 390 1.15 -21.95 -17.41
C ILE A 390 1.50 -21.79 -18.91
N GLY A 391 2.79 -21.73 -19.24
CA GLY A 391 3.28 -21.59 -20.62
C GLY A 391 3.43 -20.13 -21.08
N SER A 392 4.52 -19.88 -21.81
CA SER A 392 4.98 -18.53 -22.20
C SER A 392 4.01 -17.75 -23.10
N GLU A 393 3.23 -18.43 -23.94
CA GLU A 393 2.31 -17.80 -24.89
C GLU A 393 1.16 -17.04 -24.20
N THR A 394 0.92 -17.31 -22.91
CA THR A 394 -0.20 -16.73 -22.16
C THR A 394 0.22 -15.62 -21.18
N LEU A 395 1.52 -15.31 -21.09
CA LEU A 395 2.06 -14.35 -20.11
C LEU A 395 2.48 -13.04 -20.79
N PRO A 396 2.02 -11.87 -20.28
CA PRO A 396 2.43 -10.59 -20.85
C PRO A 396 3.90 -10.27 -20.58
N PHE A 397 4.47 -10.84 -19.52
CA PHE A 397 5.85 -10.75 -19.08
C PHE A 397 6.13 -11.89 -18.09
N PHE A 398 7.41 -12.24 -17.92
CA PHE A 398 7.86 -13.14 -16.85
C PHE A 398 8.11 -12.30 -15.59
N LEU A 399 7.18 -12.39 -14.64
CA LEU A 399 7.29 -11.73 -13.33
C LEU A 399 8.57 -12.12 -12.62
N SER A 400 8.98 -13.39 -12.66
CA SER A 400 10.23 -13.84 -12.03
C SER A 400 11.47 -13.05 -12.49
N THR A 401 11.58 -12.81 -13.81
CA THR A 401 12.70 -12.05 -14.40
C THR A 401 12.68 -10.61 -13.93
N HIS A 402 11.51 -9.95 -14.03
CA HIS A 402 11.37 -8.57 -13.62
C HIS A 402 11.54 -8.35 -12.12
N MET A 403 11.06 -9.27 -11.30
CA MET A 403 11.22 -9.27 -9.85
C MET A 403 12.71 -9.36 -9.48
N ARG A 404 13.45 -10.31 -10.05
CA ARG A 404 14.89 -10.44 -9.85
C ARG A 404 15.62 -9.13 -10.18
N GLU A 405 15.39 -8.59 -11.37
CA GLU A 405 15.96 -7.31 -11.77
C GLU A 405 15.53 -6.16 -10.86
N SER A 406 14.28 -6.15 -10.36
CA SER A 406 13.77 -5.07 -9.51
C SER A 406 14.53 -4.98 -8.20
N TRP A 407 14.94 -6.13 -7.66
CA TRP A 407 15.75 -6.23 -6.46
C TRP A 407 17.19 -5.77 -6.72
N GLU A 408 17.83 -6.30 -7.75
CA GLU A 408 19.24 -6.01 -8.09
C GLU A 408 19.46 -4.53 -8.44
N THR A 409 18.55 -3.95 -9.21
CA THR A 409 18.64 -2.55 -9.67
C THR A 409 18.12 -1.55 -8.65
N GLY A 410 17.43 -2.01 -7.60
CA GLY A 410 16.79 -1.14 -6.60
C GLY A 410 15.45 -0.53 -7.02
N ARG A 411 14.83 -0.99 -8.12
CA ARG A 411 13.45 -0.59 -8.49
C ARG A 411 12.44 -0.93 -7.39
N PHE A 412 12.63 -2.07 -6.72
CA PHE A 412 11.85 -2.43 -5.54
C PHE A 412 11.85 -1.30 -4.51
N TRP A 413 13.03 -0.77 -4.17
CA TRP A 413 13.17 0.31 -3.20
C TRP A 413 12.58 1.63 -3.69
N LEU A 414 12.67 1.94 -4.98
CA LEU A 414 12.04 3.13 -5.56
C LEU A 414 10.52 3.06 -5.37
N ASN A 415 9.89 1.97 -5.80
CA ASN A 415 8.44 1.83 -5.74
C ASN A 415 7.94 1.63 -4.30
N TYR A 416 8.73 1.00 -3.45
CA TYR A 416 8.47 0.91 -2.02
C TYR A 416 8.48 2.30 -1.37
N ALA A 417 9.51 3.12 -1.61
CA ALA A 417 9.58 4.48 -1.08
C ALA A 417 8.45 5.37 -1.62
N ALA A 418 8.19 5.31 -2.92
CA ALA A 418 7.16 6.14 -3.58
C ALA A 418 5.76 5.93 -2.98
N LYS A 419 5.47 4.73 -2.47
CA LYS A 419 4.16 4.38 -1.91
C LYS A 419 4.09 4.53 -0.39
N ASN A 420 5.21 4.60 0.32
CA ASN A 420 5.25 4.52 1.79
C ASN A 420 5.96 5.73 2.40
N SER A 421 5.20 6.68 2.92
CA SER A 421 5.77 7.96 3.38
C SER A 421 6.67 7.84 4.61
N TRP A 422 6.39 6.93 5.53
CA TRP A 422 7.21 6.72 6.73
C TRP A 422 8.50 5.92 6.49
N ALA A 423 8.56 5.13 5.43
CA ALA A 423 9.80 4.46 5.03
C ALA A 423 10.65 5.31 4.09
N PHE A 424 10.09 6.38 3.51
CA PHE A 424 10.70 7.18 2.45
C PHE A 424 12.11 7.65 2.82
N ASP A 425 12.30 8.26 3.99
CA ASP A 425 13.57 8.88 4.37
C ASP A 425 14.70 7.85 4.50
N THR A 426 14.45 6.77 5.22
CA THR A 426 15.40 5.66 5.37
C THR A 426 15.72 5.04 4.02
N VAL A 427 14.71 4.77 3.19
CA VAL A 427 14.91 4.10 1.91
C VAL A 427 15.61 5.00 0.89
N PHE A 428 15.24 6.28 0.84
CA PHE A 428 15.85 7.24 -0.08
C PHE A 428 17.35 7.37 0.18
N TRP A 429 17.73 7.71 1.41
CA TRP A 429 19.13 7.97 1.72
C TRP A 429 20.01 6.73 1.66
N LYS A 430 19.45 5.57 2.03
CA LYS A 430 20.18 4.31 2.11
C LYS A 430 20.29 3.57 0.78
N TYR A 431 19.19 3.48 0.04
CA TYR A 431 19.11 2.60 -1.13
C TYR A 431 19.01 3.35 -2.45
N LEU A 432 18.53 4.60 -2.48
CA LEU A 432 18.24 5.31 -3.72
C LEU A 432 19.23 6.43 -4.05
N ASP A 433 19.66 7.21 -3.07
CA ASP A 433 20.44 8.43 -3.28
C ASP A 433 21.68 8.21 -4.15
N GLU A 434 22.55 7.27 -3.80
CA GLU A 434 23.77 7.01 -4.59
C GLU A 434 23.48 6.34 -5.93
N LYS A 435 22.39 5.56 -6.03
CA LYS A 435 21.96 4.98 -7.31
C LYS A 435 21.50 6.07 -8.28
N PHE A 436 20.86 7.12 -7.77
CA PHE A 436 20.38 8.25 -8.56
C PHE A 436 21.52 9.23 -8.89
N PHE A 437 22.32 9.61 -7.90
CA PHE A 437 23.20 10.79 -7.99
C PHE A 437 24.70 10.47 -7.93
N GLY A 438 25.07 9.22 -7.65
CA GLY A 438 26.46 8.76 -7.55
C GLY A 438 26.97 8.74 -6.11
N THR A 439 28.16 8.17 -5.93
CA THR A 439 28.78 7.94 -4.62
C THR A 439 28.96 9.25 -3.84
N ARG A 440 28.64 9.22 -2.55
CA ARG A 440 28.95 10.32 -1.61
C ARG A 440 30.38 10.21 -1.13
N GLU A 441 30.83 11.23 -0.40
CA GLU A 441 32.03 11.11 0.43
C GLU A 441 31.79 10.05 1.52
N GLU A 442 32.88 9.40 1.97
CA GLU A 442 32.82 8.40 3.03
C GLU A 442 32.53 9.04 4.41
N ASP A 443 31.98 8.25 5.34
CA ASP A 443 31.76 8.61 6.75
C ASP A 443 30.92 9.88 7.02
N ILE A 444 30.04 10.25 6.08
CA ILE A 444 29.09 11.36 6.30
C ILE A 444 28.09 10.99 7.41
N PRO A 445 27.98 11.79 8.49
CA PRO A 445 26.97 11.59 9.52
C PRO A 445 25.56 11.56 8.93
N LYS A 446 24.67 10.73 9.50
CA LYS A 446 23.30 10.59 9.01
C LYS A 446 22.56 11.93 8.90
N ASP A 447 22.77 12.82 9.86
CA ASP A 447 22.11 14.12 9.90
C ASP A 447 22.67 15.09 8.83
N ASP A 448 23.86 14.82 8.27
CA ASP A 448 24.53 15.71 7.30
C ASP A 448 24.38 15.27 5.83
N LEU A 449 23.61 14.21 5.55
CA LEU A 449 23.46 13.66 4.19
C LEU A 449 22.97 14.71 3.18
N TRP A 450 22.10 15.62 3.58
CA TRP A 450 21.57 16.71 2.76
C TRP A 450 22.66 17.59 2.15
N ARG A 451 23.78 17.79 2.87
CA ARG A 451 24.91 18.63 2.41
C ARG A 451 25.53 18.08 1.13
N THR A 452 25.48 16.75 0.95
CA THR A 452 26.03 16.07 -0.23
C THR A 452 25.18 16.25 -1.49
N ARG A 453 23.95 16.78 -1.37
CA ARG A 453 22.98 16.90 -2.46
C ARG A 453 22.30 18.27 -2.59
N VAL A 454 22.47 19.17 -1.63
CA VAL A 454 21.81 20.50 -1.65
C VAL A 454 22.16 21.32 -2.90
N ASN A 455 23.34 21.11 -3.48
CA ASN A 455 23.77 21.73 -4.73
C ASN A 455 22.94 21.29 -5.95
N LEU A 456 22.24 20.15 -5.88
CA LEU A 456 21.37 19.64 -6.94
C LEU A 456 19.98 20.30 -6.95
N LEU A 457 19.61 21.01 -5.87
CA LEU A 457 18.38 21.79 -5.81
C LEU A 457 18.43 23.01 -6.77
N SER A 458 17.27 23.58 -7.09
CA SER A 458 17.18 24.86 -7.76
C SER A 458 17.53 26.01 -6.80
N GLU A 459 17.81 27.19 -7.33
CA GLU A 459 18.06 28.38 -6.50
C GLU A 459 16.86 28.73 -5.62
N LYS A 460 15.64 28.65 -6.16
CA LYS A 460 14.39 28.90 -5.41
C LYS A 460 14.21 27.93 -4.26
N GLU A 461 14.40 26.63 -4.51
CA GLU A 461 14.26 25.60 -3.48
C GLU A 461 15.30 25.74 -2.36
N ARG A 462 16.55 26.08 -2.70
CA ARG A 462 17.60 26.36 -1.71
C ARG A 462 17.26 27.58 -0.87
N ALA A 463 16.80 28.67 -1.52
CA ALA A 463 16.46 29.91 -0.83
C ALA A 463 15.31 29.72 0.17
N ALA A 464 14.34 28.85 -0.15
CA ALA A 464 13.20 28.57 0.72
C ALA A 464 13.49 27.56 1.85
N MET A 465 14.59 26.80 1.76
CA MET A 465 14.88 25.70 2.69
C MET A 465 15.03 26.16 4.13
N GLU A 466 15.81 27.22 4.39
CA GLU A 466 16.04 27.67 5.76
C GLU A 466 14.78 28.24 6.42
N THR A 467 13.97 28.99 5.67
CA THR A 467 12.66 29.46 6.13
C THR A 467 11.71 28.29 6.42
N PHE A 468 11.76 27.23 5.63
CA PHE A 468 11.00 26.00 5.88
C PHE A 468 11.46 25.32 7.18
N VAL A 469 12.77 25.22 7.41
CA VAL A 469 13.36 24.61 8.61
C VAL A 469 12.99 25.40 9.86
N GLU A 470 13.16 26.72 9.84
CA GLU A 470 12.76 27.61 10.94
C GLU A 470 11.28 27.41 11.31
N TRP A 471 10.41 27.32 10.29
CA TRP A 471 9.00 27.06 10.49
C TRP A 471 8.74 25.69 11.14
N LYS A 472 9.33 24.60 10.64
CA LYS A 472 9.16 23.27 11.25
C LYS A 472 9.72 23.19 12.66
N MET A 473 10.78 23.95 12.97
CA MET A 473 11.31 24.05 14.33
C MET A 473 10.36 24.83 15.25
N GLU A 474 9.62 25.81 14.72
CA GLU A 474 8.57 26.51 15.46
C GLU A 474 7.37 25.58 15.72
N ASP A 475 6.87 24.87 14.71
CA ASP A 475 5.77 23.89 14.84
C ASP A 475 6.04 22.92 16.00
N LYS A 476 7.28 22.41 16.07
CA LYS A 476 7.71 21.44 17.08
C LYS A 476 7.59 21.95 18.53
N LYS A 477 7.56 23.27 18.77
CA LYS A 477 7.46 23.83 20.13
C LYS A 477 6.10 23.59 20.77
N GLU A 478 5.04 23.49 19.96
CA GLU A 478 3.68 23.27 20.43
C GLU A 478 3.13 21.94 19.91
N ARG A 479 2.66 21.08 20.80
CA ARG A 479 2.07 19.80 20.44
C ARG A 479 0.57 19.92 20.22
N ILE A 480 0.15 20.15 18.97
CA ILE A 480 -1.26 20.36 18.60
C ILE A 480 -1.64 19.60 17.34
N LEU A 481 -2.94 19.40 17.14
CA LEU A 481 -3.51 18.96 15.86
C LEU A 481 -4.09 20.18 15.16
N VAL A 482 -3.45 20.58 14.06
CA VAL A 482 -3.87 21.76 13.29
C VAL A 482 -5.07 21.41 12.43
N ASP A 483 -6.12 22.23 12.53
CA ASP A 483 -7.27 22.19 11.63
C ASP A 483 -7.08 23.24 10.53
N TRP A 484 -6.71 22.77 9.34
CA TRP A 484 -6.35 23.65 8.22
C TRP A 484 -7.58 24.03 7.40
N ASP A 485 -7.68 25.32 7.04
CA ASP A 485 -8.59 25.72 5.98
C ASP A 485 -8.20 25.03 4.66
N PRO A 486 -9.16 24.42 3.91
CA PRO A 486 -8.86 23.70 2.68
C PRO A 486 -8.13 24.51 1.60
N GLU A 487 -8.44 25.80 1.47
CA GLU A 487 -7.82 26.65 0.44
C GLU A 487 -6.45 27.14 0.90
N GLU A 488 -6.30 27.48 2.18
CA GLU A 488 -5.00 27.78 2.79
C GLU A 488 -4.03 26.60 2.65
N ALA A 489 -4.48 25.38 2.94
CA ALA A 489 -3.67 24.17 2.79
C ALA A 489 -3.22 23.95 1.34
N LYS A 490 -4.10 24.15 0.36
CA LYS A 490 -3.73 24.03 -1.06
C LYS A 490 -2.73 25.09 -1.48
N GLN A 491 -2.95 26.34 -1.07
CA GLN A 491 -2.02 27.44 -1.35
C GLN A 491 -0.65 27.13 -0.75
N ARG A 492 -0.62 26.69 0.50
CA ARG A 492 0.61 26.34 1.22
C ARG A 492 1.37 25.20 0.56
N LEU A 493 0.66 24.16 0.11
CA LEU A 493 1.29 23.11 -0.68
C LEU A 493 1.91 23.68 -1.95
N SER A 494 1.15 24.46 -2.74
CA SER A 494 1.61 25.03 -4.00
C SER A 494 2.86 25.89 -3.86
N GLU A 495 2.98 26.67 -2.78
CA GLU A 495 4.18 27.49 -2.48
C GLU A 495 5.44 26.63 -2.31
N ALA A 496 5.30 25.45 -1.70
CA ALA A 496 6.40 24.52 -1.44
C ALA A 496 6.75 23.61 -2.65
N LEU A 497 5.87 23.56 -3.66
CA LEU A 497 6.10 22.80 -4.89
C LEU A 497 6.93 23.58 -5.92
N PHE A 498 7.04 24.91 -5.82
CA PHE A 498 7.82 25.76 -6.74
C PHE A 498 7.46 25.60 -8.23
N ASP A 499 6.19 25.32 -8.52
CA ASP A 499 5.67 25.13 -9.88
C ASP A 499 5.48 26.42 -10.69
#